data_AF-A0A4S8LNN9-F1
#
_entry.id   AF-A0A4S8LNN9-F1
#
_cell.length_a   1.000
_cell.length_b   1.000
_cell.length_c   1.000
_cell.angle_alpha   90.00
_cell.angle_beta   90.00
_cell.angle_gamma   90.00
#
_symmetry.space_group_name_H-M   'P 1'
#
loop_
_entity.id
_entity.type
_entity.pdbx_description
1 polymer ?
#
loop_
_entity_poly.entity_id
_entity_poly.type
_entity_poly.pdbx_seq_one_letter_code
_entity_poly.pdbx_strand_id
1 'polypeptide(L)'
;KTALENLAGHNQSLAAPEGVNRGYALPPADMLVTTGNQLIAATLFCNYVKLKDIFLYRLSYSSERYSKKQWRQLLTLDEAQEHRSDTRAGKQKQEMQNLLRSMVRKNVIEFDKISSTPVTWRGQPIEASQIPSTQVAQEIIWELYELNFRQDLVALDAHLDESNMSSRQREILLDRCWVG
;
A
#
# COMPACT_ATOMS: atom_id res chain seq x y z
N LYS A 1 -20.70 27.00 -5.18
CA LYS A 1 -19.81 26.02 -5.83
C LYS A 1 -20.09 24.67 -5.22
N THR A 2 -20.36 23.65 -6.04
CA THR A 2 -20.65 22.29 -5.56
C THR A 2 -19.37 21.63 -5.04
N ALA A 3 -19.49 20.62 -4.17
CA ALA A 3 -18.34 19.84 -3.70
C ALA A 3 -17.52 19.27 -4.88
N LEU A 4 -18.20 18.89 -5.97
CA LEU A 4 -17.61 18.39 -7.21
C LEU A 4 -16.80 19.45 -7.98
N GLU A 5 -17.26 20.70 -8.05
CA GLU A 5 -16.50 21.80 -8.68
C GLU A 5 -15.22 22.13 -7.90
N ASN A 6 -15.26 22.07 -6.57
CA ASN A 6 -14.08 22.25 -5.74
C ASN A 6 -13.11 21.08 -5.93
N LEU A 7 -13.60 19.82 -5.89
CA LEU A 7 -12.78 18.64 -6.11
C LEU A 7 -12.11 18.63 -7.50
N ALA A 8 -12.85 19.01 -8.54
CA ALA A 8 -12.34 19.12 -9.90
C ALA A 8 -11.27 20.20 -10.03
N GLY A 9 -11.49 21.38 -9.41
CA GLY A 9 -10.48 22.43 -9.31
C GLY A 9 -9.23 21.99 -8.56
N HIS A 10 -9.38 21.15 -7.52
CA HIS A 10 -8.29 20.63 -6.71
C HIS A 10 -7.48 19.52 -7.40
N ASN A 11 -8.11 18.68 -8.23
CA ASN A 11 -7.37 17.70 -9.04
C ASN A 11 -6.59 18.37 -10.18
N GLN A 12 -7.07 19.51 -10.68
CA GLN A 12 -6.35 20.32 -11.67
C GLN A 12 -5.29 21.24 -11.03
N SER A 13 -5.47 21.64 -9.77
CA SER A 13 -4.45 22.34 -8.99
C SER A 13 -3.47 21.32 -8.42
N LEU A 14 -2.20 21.40 -8.78
CA LEU A 14 -1.16 20.49 -8.29
C LEU A 14 -0.94 20.51 -6.75
N ALA A 15 -1.78 21.17 -5.94
CA ALA A 15 -1.67 21.31 -4.49
C ALA A 15 -2.87 20.68 -3.73
N ALA A 16 -2.56 19.91 -2.67
CA ALA A 16 -3.61 19.28 -1.86
C ALA A 16 -4.29 20.38 -1.03
N PRO A 17 -5.57 20.22 -0.65
CA PRO A 17 -6.12 21.03 0.42
C PRO A 17 -5.25 20.92 1.68
N GLU A 18 -5.19 21.99 2.47
CA GLU A 18 -4.43 22.01 3.71
C GLU A 18 -4.93 20.91 4.65
N GLY A 19 -4.00 20.14 5.23
CA GLY A 19 -4.32 18.98 6.07
C GLY A 19 -4.61 17.65 5.34
N VAL A 20 -4.67 17.64 4.00
CA VAL A 20 -4.94 16.40 3.23
C VAL A 20 -3.64 15.67 2.88
N ASN A 21 -3.48 14.46 3.42
CA ASN A 21 -2.36 13.57 3.07
C ASN A 21 -2.60 12.85 1.73
N ARG A 22 -1.82 13.21 0.70
CA ARG A 22 -1.86 12.64 -0.66
C ARG A 22 -1.16 11.30 -0.82
N GLY A 23 -0.60 10.74 0.24
CA GLY A 23 -0.02 9.41 0.21
C GLY A 23 -1.09 8.34 0.01
N TYR A 24 -0.63 7.12 -0.24
CA TYR A 24 -1.46 5.93 -0.37
C TYR A 24 -1.36 5.09 0.89
N ALA A 25 -2.50 4.55 1.34
CA ALA A 25 -2.56 3.63 2.48
C ALA A 25 -1.98 2.24 2.15
N LEU A 26 -2.03 1.87 0.86
CA LEU A 26 -1.41 0.67 0.28
C LEU A 26 -0.58 1.06 -0.95
N PRO A 27 0.26 0.17 -1.49
CA PRO A 27 0.93 0.42 -2.77
C PRO A 27 -0.09 0.76 -3.87
N PRO A 28 0.12 1.80 -4.69
CA PRO A 28 -0.75 2.06 -5.82
C PRO A 28 -0.59 0.97 -6.88
N ALA A 29 -1.70 0.43 -7.39
CA ALA A 29 -1.71 -0.73 -8.28
C ALA A 29 -0.93 -0.50 -9.60
N ASP A 30 -0.99 0.73 -10.13
CA ASP A 30 -0.29 1.11 -11.36
C ASP A 30 1.24 0.95 -11.23
N MET A 31 1.79 1.02 -10.02
CA MET A 31 3.21 0.85 -9.74
C MET A 31 3.73 -0.54 -10.14
N LEU A 32 2.88 -1.56 -10.08
CA LEU A 32 3.25 -2.95 -10.40
C LEU A 32 3.39 -3.16 -11.91
N VAL A 33 2.64 -2.39 -12.71
CA VAL A 33 2.55 -2.56 -14.18
C VAL A 33 3.28 -1.50 -15.00
N THR A 34 3.51 -0.30 -14.44
CA THR A 34 4.14 0.82 -15.16
C THR A 34 5.66 0.71 -15.29
N THR A 35 6.28 -0.28 -14.67
CA THR A 35 7.72 -0.49 -14.78
C THR A 35 8.08 -1.20 -16.09
N GLY A 36 8.91 -0.58 -16.94
CA GLY A 36 9.42 -1.24 -18.15
C GLY A 36 10.39 -2.39 -17.88
N ASN A 37 10.84 -2.56 -16.62
CA ASN A 37 11.71 -3.65 -16.21
C ASN A 37 10.88 -4.81 -15.64
N GLN A 38 10.86 -5.93 -16.35
CA GLN A 38 10.08 -7.12 -16.00
C GLN A 38 10.53 -7.78 -14.69
N LEU A 39 11.83 -7.79 -14.39
CA LEU A 39 12.33 -8.35 -13.13
C LEU A 39 11.84 -7.52 -11.94
N ILE A 40 11.86 -6.19 -12.07
CA ILE A 40 11.31 -5.32 -11.04
C ILE A 40 9.78 -5.52 -10.91
N ALA A 41 9.05 -5.69 -12.02
CA ALA A 41 7.63 -6.01 -11.95
C ALA A 41 7.39 -7.30 -11.16
N ALA A 42 8.10 -8.39 -11.49
CA ALA A 42 8.02 -9.67 -10.80
C ALA A 42 8.30 -9.54 -9.30
N THR A 43 9.35 -8.80 -8.93
CA THR A 43 9.69 -8.51 -7.54
C THR A 43 8.58 -7.73 -6.83
N LEU A 44 7.98 -6.73 -7.48
CA LEU A 44 6.88 -5.95 -6.90
C LEU A 44 5.63 -6.82 -6.65
N PHE A 45 5.25 -7.67 -7.60
CA PHE A 45 4.14 -8.62 -7.42
C PHE A 45 4.42 -9.58 -6.27
N CYS A 46 5.59 -10.23 -6.30
CA CYS A 46 5.98 -11.21 -5.28
C CYS A 46 6.03 -10.59 -3.88
N ASN A 47 6.71 -9.45 -3.72
CA ASN A 47 6.86 -8.79 -2.43
C ASN A 47 5.56 -8.16 -1.93
N TYR A 48 4.68 -7.68 -2.81
CA TYR A 48 3.35 -7.25 -2.40
C TYR A 48 2.57 -8.41 -1.77
N VAL A 49 2.47 -9.55 -2.47
CA VAL A 49 1.72 -10.71 -1.97
C VAL A 49 2.34 -11.23 -0.67
N LYS A 50 3.67 -11.27 -0.59
CA LYS A 50 4.41 -11.67 0.61
C LYS A 50 4.12 -10.78 1.83
N LEU A 51 3.98 -9.47 1.64
CA LEU A 51 3.80 -8.49 2.72
C LEU A 51 2.34 -8.03 2.90
N LYS A 52 1.43 -8.53 2.07
CA LYS A 52 0.03 -8.07 2.01
C LYS A 52 -0.64 -8.13 3.37
N ASP A 53 -0.52 -9.24 4.10
CA ASP A 53 -1.21 -9.41 5.39
C ASP A 53 -0.70 -8.41 6.44
N ILE A 54 0.59 -8.11 6.42
CA ILE A 54 1.21 -7.06 7.27
C ILE A 54 0.61 -5.70 6.94
N PHE A 55 0.46 -5.39 5.65
CA PHE A 55 -0.13 -4.13 5.21
C PHE A 55 -1.62 -4.04 5.55
N LEU A 56 -2.38 -5.11 5.36
CA LEU A 56 -3.80 -5.18 5.69
C LEU A 56 -4.04 -5.03 7.19
N TYR A 57 -3.29 -5.76 8.02
CA TYR A 57 -3.36 -5.58 9.47
C TYR A 57 -3.05 -4.13 9.87
N ARG A 58 -2.08 -3.50 9.22
CA ARG A 58 -1.73 -2.09 9.46
C ARG A 58 -2.89 -1.12 9.21
N LEU A 59 -3.77 -1.40 8.26
CA LEU A 59 -4.94 -0.57 8.00
C LEU A 59 -5.91 -0.50 9.20
N SER A 60 -5.90 -1.51 10.08
CA SER A 60 -6.78 -1.53 11.26
C SER A 60 -6.38 -0.56 12.38
N TYR A 61 -5.13 -0.09 12.41
CA TYR A 61 -4.63 0.75 13.52
C TYR A 61 -3.78 1.95 13.08
N SER A 62 -3.54 2.15 11.78
CA SER A 62 -2.71 3.24 11.28
C SER A 62 -3.36 3.94 10.09
N SER A 63 -3.42 5.27 10.17
CA SER A 63 -3.87 6.16 9.08
C SER A 63 -2.70 6.73 8.26
N GLU A 64 -1.47 6.28 8.53
CA GLU A 64 -0.28 6.76 7.85
C GLU A 64 -0.28 6.36 6.37
N ARG A 65 -0.05 7.35 5.50
CA ARG A 65 -0.01 7.17 4.05
C ARG A 65 1.37 7.48 3.50
N TYR A 66 1.79 6.77 2.46
CA TYR A 66 3.12 6.94 1.86
C TYR A 66 3.06 7.31 0.38
N SER A 67 4.07 8.02 -0.09
CA SER A 67 4.21 8.31 -1.52
C SER A 67 4.44 7.03 -2.33
N LYS A 68 4.09 7.07 -3.62
CA LYS A 68 4.42 5.99 -4.59
C LYS A 68 5.90 5.62 -4.58
N LYS A 69 6.79 6.59 -4.38
CA LYS A 69 8.24 6.36 -4.28
C LYS A 69 8.60 5.53 -3.04
N GLN A 70 8.05 5.86 -1.88
CA GLN A 70 8.27 5.10 -0.64
C GLN A 70 7.74 3.68 -0.75
N TRP A 71 6.54 3.49 -1.32
CA TRP A 71 6.00 2.16 -1.58
C TRP A 71 6.87 1.32 -2.50
N ARG A 72 7.37 1.92 -3.60
CA ARG A 72 8.31 1.26 -4.50
C ARG A 72 9.57 0.83 -3.77
N GLN A 73 10.11 1.71 -2.92
CA GLN A 73 11.30 1.40 -2.12
C GLN A 73 11.03 0.25 -1.16
N LEU A 74 9.95 0.30 -0.38
CA LEU A 74 9.54 -0.76 0.56
C LEU A 74 9.43 -2.13 -0.12
N LEU A 75 8.79 -2.20 -1.30
CA LEU A 75 8.60 -3.46 -2.03
C LEU A 75 9.83 -3.94 -2.82
N THR A 76 10.89 -3.14 -2.89
CA THR A 76 12.14 -3.53 -3.58
C THR A 76 13.34 -3.54 -2.63
N LEU A 77 13.09 -3.51 -1.32
CA LEU A 77 14.13 -3.70 -0.32
C LEU A 77 14.70 -5.11 -0.45
N ASP A 78 16.03 -5.19 -0.46
CA ASP A 78 16.76 -6.44 -0.30
C ASP A 78 17.05 -6.62 1.18
N GLU A 79 16.34 -7.55 1.84
CA GLU A 79 16.47 -7.80 3.28
C GLU A 79 17.88 -8.27 3.66
N ALA A 80 18.63 -8.88 2.72
CA ALA A 80 19.93 -9.48 2.96
C ALA A 80 21.10 -8.48 2.86
N GLN A 81 20.87 -7.27 2.34
CA GLN A 81 21.93 -6.28 2.18
C GLN A 81 22.00 -5.29 3.34
N GLU A 82 23.12 -5.30 4.06
CA GLU A 82 23.47 -4.17 4.92
C GLU A 82 23.75 -2.94 4.05
N HIS A 83 22.96 -1.88 4.26
CA HIS A 83 23.12 -0.64 3.53
C HIS A 83 24.04 0.31 4.30
N ARG A 84 25.10 0.78 3.63
CA ARG A 84 25.99 1.80 4.20
C ARG A 84 25.22 3.12 4.38
N SER A 85 25.22 3.68 5.58
CA SER A 85 24.51 4.92 5.94
C SER A 85 25.30 6.20 5.63
N ASP A 86 26.45 6.06 4.98
CA ASP A 86 27.37 7.14 4.59
C ASP A 86 26.81 7.99 3.44
N THR A 87 25.92 7.42 2.62
CA THR A 87 25.26 8.13 1.52
C THR A 87 23.80 8.48 1.84
N ARG A 88 23.29 9.58 1.24
CA ARG A 88 21.86 9.97 1.34
C ARG A 88 20.92 8.84 0.89
N ALA A 89 21.30 8.12 -0.16
CA ALA A 89 20.54 6.97 -0.67
C ALA A 89 20.54 5.80 0.33
N GLY A 90 21.69 5.54 0.97
CA GLY A 90 21.83 4.52 2.00
C GLY A 90 20.99 4.81 3.24
N LYS A 91 21.01 6.06 3.74
CA LYS A 91 20.12 6.50 4.84
C LYS A 91 18.65 6.28 4.52
N GLN A 92 18.21 6.68 3.32
CA GLN A 92 16.82 6.50 2.90
C GLN A 92 16.42 5.02 2.83
N LYS A 93 17.32 4.14 2.36
CA LYS A 93 17.06 2.70 2.38
C LYS A 93 16.96 2.15 3.80
N GLN A 94 17.87 2.56 4.69
CA GLN A 94 17.83 2.17 6.10
C GLN A 94 16.56 2.64 6.80
N GLU A 95 16.09 3.85 6.51
CA GLU A 95 14.79 4.36 7.00
C GLU A 95 13.63 3.48 6.53
N MET A 96 13.59 3.09 5.25
CA MET A 96 12.53 2.20 4.73
C MET A 96 12.63 0.79 5.30
N GLN A 97 13.83 0.27 5.54
CA GLN A 97 14.03 -1.02 6.19
C GLN A 97 13.57 -0.99 7.66
N ASN A 98 13.91 0.05 8.40
CA ASN A 98 13.42 0.27 9.77
C ASN A 98 11.90 0.40 9.80
N LEU A 99 11.33 1.10 8.82
CA LEU A 99 9.90 1.23 8.68
C LEU A 99 9.24 -0.13 8.45
N LEU A 100 9.72 -0.92 7.49
CA LEU A 100 9.21 -2.27 7.23
C LEU A 100 9.32 -3.18 8.47
N ARG A 101 10.47 -3.17 9.15
CA ARG A 101 10.68 -3.90 10.42
C ARG A 101 9.66 -3.48 11.49
N SER A 102 9.36 -2.18 11.59
CA SER A 102 8.36 -1.68 12.56
C SER A 102 6.94 -2.16 12.25
N MET A 103 6.59 -2.34 10.96
CA MET A 103 5.31 -2.91 10.55
C MET A 103 5.22 -4.39 10.91
N VAL A 104 6.31 -5.12 10.73
CA VAL A 104 6.36 -6.58 10.96
C VAL A 104 6.40 -6.93 12.45
N ARG A 105 7.19 -6.21 13.27
CA ARG A 105 7.25 -6.46 14.72
C ARG A 105 5.90 -6.33 15.42
N LYS A 106 5.01 -5.48 14.91
CA LYS A 106 3.64 -5.31 15.42
C LYS A 106 2.69 -6.44 15.02
N ASN A 107 3.09 -7.28 14.06
CA ASN A 107 2.31 -8.34 13.43
C ASN A 107 2.65 -9.76 13.94
N VAL A 108 3.55 -9.91 14.92
CA VAL A 108 4.02 -11.22 15.48
C VAL A 108 4.77 -12.12 14.47
N ILE A 109 4.77 -11.80 13.17
CA ILE A 109 5.57 -12.48 12.15
C ILE A 109 7.05 -12.14 12.40
N GLU A 110 7.90 -13.16 12.51
CA GLU A 110 9.35 -12.97 12.57
C GLU A 110 9.85 -12.46 11.20
N PHE A 111 10.34 -11.22 11.18
CA PHE A 111 10.90 -10.56 9.99
C PHE A 111 11.91 -11.45 9.25
N ASP A 112 12.69 -12.23 9.99
CA ASP A 112 13.74 -13.08 9.45
C ASP A 112 13.21 -14.31 8.68
N LYS A 113 11.92 -14.64 8.83
CA LYS A 113 11.25 -15.74 8.08
C LYS A 113 10.53 -15.25 6.81
N ILE A 114 10.39 -13.94 6.61
CA ILE A 114 9.67 -13.36 5.46
C ILE A 114 10.42 -13.66 4.15
N SER A 115 11.75 -13.55 4.16
CA SER A 115 12.60 -13.84 3.00
C SER A 115 12.42 -15.27 2.46
N SER A 116 12.34 -16.28 3.32
CA SER A 116 12.28 -17.70 2.96
C SER A 116 10.87 -18.28 2.77
N THR A 117 9.82 -17.51 3.07
CA THR A 117 8.44 -17.98 2.95
C THR A 117 8.02 -18.09 1.48
N PRO A 118 7.57 -19.28 1.01
CA PRO A 118 7.00 -19.45 -0.32
C PRO A 118 5.79 -18.52 -0.49
N VAL A 119 5.75 -17.80 -1.61
CA VAL A 119 4.66 -16.86 -1.90
C VAL A 119 3.65 -17.56 -2.80
N THR A 120 2.41 -17.62 -2.35
CA THR A 120 1.31 -18.18 -3.13
C THR A 120 0.14 -17.23 -3.21
N TRP A 121 -0.49 -17.14 -4.38
CA TRP A 121 -1.76 -16.46 -4.59
C TRP A 121 -2.84 -17.48 -4.94
N ARG A 122 -3.82 -17.66 -4.04
CA ARG A 122 -4.91 -18.66 -4.22
C ARG A 122 -4.37 -20.06 -4.55
N GLY A 123 -3.26 -20.44 -3.91
CA GLY A 123 -2.57 -21.73 -4.12
C GLY A 123 -1.64 -21.77 -5.34
N GLN A 124 -1.59 -20.73 -6.18
CA GLN A 124 -0.64 -20.63 -7.29
C GLN A 124 0.68 -20.01 -6.80
N PRO A 125 1.85 -20.63 -7.03
CA PRO A 125 3.12 -20.06 -6.64
C PRO A 125 3.44 -18.77 -7.43
N ILE A 126 4.03 -17.80 -6.74
CA ILE A 126 4.57 -16.58 -7.35
C ILE A 126 6.07 -16.53 -7.12
N GLU A 127 6.82 -16.39 -8.20
CA GLU A 127 8.28 -16.29 -8.17
C GLU A 127 8.72 -14.83 -8.31
N ALA A 128 9.79 -14.44 -7.63
CA ALA A 128 10.35 -13.08 -7.74
C ALA A 128 11.06 -12.82 -9.08
N SER A 129 11.35 -13.87 -9.84
CA SER A 129 12.04 -13.88 -11.14
C SER A 129 11.10 -13.67 -12.33
N GLN A 130 9.80 -13.93 -12.18
CA GLN A 130 8.85 -13.93 -13.28
C GLN A 130 7.55 -13.21 -12.92
N ILE A 131 7.04 -12.40 -13.86
CA ILE A 131 5.71 -11.79 -13.71
C ILE A 131 4.68 -12.92 -13.65
N PRO A 132 3.70 -12.86 -12.72
CA PRO A 132 2.62 -13.84 -12.66
C PRO A 132 1.86 -13.95 -13.99
N SER A 133 1.09 -15.02 -14.16
CA SER A 133 0.18 -15.14 -15.31
C SER A 133 -0.76 -13.93 -15.37
N THR A 134 -1.23 -13.57 -16.57
CA THR A 134 -2.10 -12.41 -16.77
C THR A 134 -3.32 -12.43 -15.83
N GLN A 135 -3.92 -13.61 -15.64
CA GLN A 135 -5.04 -13.78 -14.72
C GLN A 135 -4.64 -13.44 -13.27
N VAL A 136 -3.56 -14.03 -12.75
CA VAL A 136 -3.09 -13.78 -11.37
C VAL A 136 -2.70 -12.31 -11.19
N ALA A 137 -2.02 -11.72 -12.16
CA ALA A 137 -1.66 -10.31 -12.13
C ALA A 137 -2.91 -9.42 -12.09
N GLN A 138 -3.93 -9.70 -12.90
CA GLN A 138 -5.20 -8.97 -12.89
C GLN A 138 -5.93 -9.08 -11.55
N GLU A 139 -5.97 -10.27 -10.94
CA GLU A 139 -6.57 -10.47 -9.62
C GLU A 139 -5.87 -9.65 -8.53
N ILE A 140 -4.54 -9.66 -8.53
CA ILE A 140 -3.72 -8.87 -7.58
C ILE A 140 -3.95 -7.37 -7.78
N ILE A 141 -3.94 -6.92 -9.04
CA ILE A 141 -4.18 -5.52 -9.40
C ILE A 141 -5.58 -5.08 -8.98
N TRP A 142 -6.59 -5.92 -9.25
CA TRP A 142 -7.97 -5.67 -8.86
C TRP A 142 -8.10 -5.50 -7.35
N GLU A 143 -7.55 -6.43 -6.57
CA GLU A 143 -7.58 -6.35 -5.10
C GLU A 143 -6.90 -5.07 -4.61
N LEU A 144 -5.74 -4.70 -5.16
CA LEU A 144 -5.05 -3.46 -4.80
C LEU A 144 -5.88 -2.21 -5.13
N TYR A 145 -6.55 -2.17 -6.29
CA TYR A 145 -7.41 -1.06 -6.65
C TYR A 145 -8.60 -0.95 -5.72
N GLU A 146 -9.26 -2.06 -5.46
CA GLU A 146 -10.42 -2.12 -4.58
C GLU A 146 -10.06 -1.66 -3.16
N LEU A 147 -8.98 -2.18 -2.58
CA LEU A 147 -8.54 -1.81 -1.24
C LEU A 147 -8.14 -0.34 -1.16
N ASN A 148 -7.36 0.18 -2.11
CA ASN A 148 -7.00 1.61 -2.13
C ASN A 148 -8.24 2.49 -2.26
N PHE A 149 -9.18 2.13 -3.14
CA PHE A 149 -10.43 2.86 -3.30
C PHE A 149 -11.25 2.92 -2.01
N ARG A 150 -11.38 1.79 -1.30
CA ARG A 150 -12.06 1.75 0.00
C ARG A 150 -11.38 2.68 1.01
N GLN A 151 -10.05 2.69 1.05
CA GLN A 151 -9.28 3.57 1.94
C GLN A 151 -9.43 5.06 1.58
N ASP A 152 -9.50 5.39 0.29
CA ASP A 152 -9.78 6.74 -0.17
C ASP A 152 -11.20 7.19 0.22
N LEU A 153 -12.19 6.30 0.13
CA LEU A 153 -13.55 6.63 0.56
C LEU A 153 -13.62 6.82 2.08
N VAL A 154 -12.98 5.95 2.87
CA VAL A 154 -12.90 6.09 4.34
C VAL A 154 -12.24 7.42 4.72
N ALA A 155 -11.15 7.79 4.05
CA ALA A 155 -10.46 9.05 4.31
C ALA A 155 -11.32 10.27 3.93
N LEU A 156 -12.06 10.18 2.83
CA LEU A 156 -12.97 11.23 2.39
C LEU A 156 -14.15 11.40 3.35
N ASP A 157 -14.77 10.30 3.76
CA ASP A 157 -15.85 10.28 4.77
C ASP A 157 -15.37 10.90 6.08
N ALA A 158 -14.20 10.48 6.59
CA ALA A 158 -13.62 11.05 7.80
C ALA A 158 -13.30 12.55 7.70
N HIS A 159 -13.02 13.06 6.49
CA HIS A 159 -12.73 14.48 6.28
C HIS A 159 -13.98 15.35 6.15
N LEU A 160 -15.03 14.82 5.52
CA LEU A 160 -16.29 15.55 5.28
C LEU A 160 -17.30 15.37 6.41
N ASP A 161 -17.06 14.43 7.31
CA ASP A 161 -17.96 14.16 8.40
C ASP A 161 -18.00 15.29 9.43
N GLU A 162 -19.19 15.86 9.60
CA GLU A 162 -19.54 16.82 10.64
C GLU A 162 -20.52 16.21 11.66
N SER A 163 -20.77 14.89 11.60
CA SER A 163 -21.73 14.21 12.46
C SER A 163 -21.13 13.83 13.82
N ASN A 164 -21.99 13.70 14.84
CA ASN A 164 -21.59 13.16 16.15
C ASN A 164 -21.58 11.62 16.19
N MET A 165 -21.43 10.96 15.04
CA MET A 165 -21.44 9.50 14.95
C MET A 165 -20.16 8.92 15.56
N SER A 166 -20.29 7.84 16.34
CA SER A 166 -19.12 7.16 16.88
C SER A 166 -18.34 6.41 15.79
N SER A 167 -17.02 6.25 15.95
CA SER A 167 -16.16 5.53 15.00
C SER A 167 -16.66 4.12 14.70
N ARG A 168 -17.22 3.43 15.70
CA ARG A 168 -17.77 2.07 15.53
C ARG A 168 -19.04 2.05 14.68
N GLN A 169 -19.94 3.01 14.86
CA GLN A 169 -21.15 3.11 14.04
C GLN A 169 -20.79 3.42 12.58
N ARG A 170 -19.79 4.27 12.38
CA ARG A 170 -19.26 4.61 11.07
C ARG A 170 -18.65 3.41 10.35
N GLU A 171 -17.79 2.66 11.04
CA GLU A 171 -17.20 1.42 10.51
C GLU A 171 -18.27 0.44 10.03
N ILE A 172 -19.31 0.21 10.84
CA ILE A 172 -20.45 -0.66 10.47
C ILE A 172 -21.17 -0.18 9.20
N LEU A 173 -21.34 1.13 9.03
CA LEU A 173 -21.99 1.68 7.83
C LEU A 173 -21.09 1.59 6.61
N LEU A 174 -19.80 1.87 6.76
CA LEU A 174 -18.81 1.74 5.69
C LEU A 174 -18.67 0.29 5.22
N ASP A 175 -18.67 -0.68 6.13
CA ASP A 175 -18.64 -2.11 5.79
C ASP A 175 -19.85 -2.54 4.94
N ARG A 176 -21.03 -1.93 5.17
CA ARG A 176 -22.24 -2.20 4.38
C ARG A 176 -22.16 -1.66 2.96
N CYS A 177 -21.30 -0.69 2.67
CA CYS A 177 -21.10 -0.18 1.32
C CYS A 177 -20.44 -1.21 0.40
N TRP A 178 -19.81 -2.25 0.97
CA TRP A 178 -18.94 -3.18 0.26
C TRP A 178 -19.52 -4.59 0.09
N VAL A 179 -20.83 -4.76 0.31
CA VAL A 179 -21.51 -6.03 0.06
C VAL A 179 -21.68 -6.20 -1.46
N GLY A 180 -20.79 -7.00 -2.04
CA GLY A 180 -20.76 -7.42 -3.44
C GLY A 180 -19.99 -8.72 -3.59
#